data_AF-A0A257VTJ1-F1
#
_entry.id   AF-A0A257VTJ1-F1
#
_cell.length_a   1.000
_cell.length_b   1.000
_cell.length_c   1.000
_cell.angle_alpha   90.00
_cell.angle_beta   90.00
_cell.angle_gamma   90.00
#
_symmetry.space_group_name_H-M   'P 1'
#
loop_
_entity.id
_entity.type
_entity.pdbx_description
1 polymer ?
#
loop_
_entity_poly.entity_id
_entity_poly.type
_entity_poly.pdbx_seq_one_letter_code
_entity_poly.pdbx_strand_id
1 'polypeptide(L)'
;RLRRRHLRHLHPRGGGQRGRGATSKMRCIDVAALFAAAILRRNPDSIVIPFDTSAYDAKIDPNDSILSIAERLAKYSGGGTDCSLPLVAANQKHAKRKFAGIVLVSDNESWVGTGRHGSTGVMTAWEAFTSNQRKLNGGAASPKLVCIDLQPYQTVQACERADIMNIGGFSDAVFNVISAFLADNNQRFVAEVEAIEL
;
A
#
# COMPACT_ATOMS: atom_id res chain seq x y z
N ARG A 1 35.77 30.53 -49.55
CA ARG A 1 35.77 29.19 -50.20
C ARG A 1 36.08 28.15 -49.14
N LEU A 2 35.07 27.36 -48.74
CA LEU A 2 34.96 25.91 -48.97
C LEU A 2 35.86 25.06 -48.05
N ARG A 3 35.30 24.42 -47.01
CA ARG A 3 34.42 23.21 -47.01
C ARG A 3 35.23 21.90 -47.05
N ARG A 4 35.12 21.12 -45.97
CA ARG A 4 34.74 19.69 -45.95
C ARG A 4 33.96 19.51 -44.63
N ARG A 5 32.64 19.37 -44.53
CA ARG A 5 31.65 18.49 -45.19
C ARG A 5 32.14 17.06 -45.29
N HIS A 6 31.66 16.20 -44.40
CA HIS A 6 30.97 14.97 -44.80
C HIS A 6 29.68 14.82 -43.99
N LEU A 7 28.58 14.90 -44.74
CA LEU A 7 27.21 14.67 -44.37
C LEU A 7 26.87 13.26 -44.90
N ARG A 8 26.29 12.38 -44.10
CA ARG A 8 25.48 11.24 -44.55
C ARG A 8 24.27 11.17 -43.63
N HIS A 9 23.15 11.70 -44.11
CA HIS A 9 21.94 10.97 -44.54
C HIS A 9 21.06 10.52 -43.37
N LEU A 10 19.99 11.25 -43.07
CA LEU A 10 18.61 11.12 -43.59
C LEU A 10 17.79 10.06 -42.80
N HIS A 11 16.88 10.55 -41.95
CA HIS A 11 15.68 9.83 -41.44
C HIS A 11 14.81 9.31 -42.63
N PRO A 12 13.81 8.40 -42.47
CA PRO A 12 12.99 8.08 -41.28
C PRO A 12 12.82 6.56 -41.02
N ARG A 13 12.39 6.08 -39.84
CA ARG A 13 10.99 5.89 -39.44
C ARG A 13 10.94 5.27 -38.03
N GLY A 14 9.87 5.57 -37.29
CA GLY A 14 9.25 4.62 -36.36
C GLY A 14 9.40 4.91 -34.87
N GLY A 15 8.52 5.77 -34.36
CA GLY A 15 7.75 5.52 -33.13
C GLY A 15 8.46 5.50 -31.78
N GLY A 16 7.99 6.35 -30.87
CA GLY A 16 8.03 6.06 -29.43
C GLY A 16 8.75 7.13 -28.61
N GLN A 17 8.04 8.20 -28.29
CA GLN A 17 8.31 8.94 -27.05
C GLN A 17 8.23 7.96 -25.88
N ARG A 18 9.37 7.61 -25.29
CA ARG A 18 9.42 7.07 -23.92
C ARG A 18 9.87 8.19 -23.00
N GLY A 19 8.87 8.86 -22.41
CA GLY A 19 9.07 9.74 -21.27
C GLY A 19 9.76 8.97 -20.14
N ARG A 20 10.89 9.50 -19.68
CA ARG A 20 11.67 9.01 -18.55
C ARG A 20 10.88 9.21 -17.25
N GLY A 21 10.46 8.11 -16.61
CA GLY A 21 10.78 7.81 -15.21
C GLY A 21 10.28 8.71 -14.07
N ALA A 22 9.25 9.55 -14.26
CA ALA A 22 8.68 10.37 -13.18
C ALA A 22 7.33 9.86 -12.64
N THR A 23 6.81 8.73 -13.14
CA THR A 23 5.41 8.33 -12.93
C THR A 23 5.18 7.23 -11.88
N SER A 24 6.21 6.56 -11.33
CA SER A 24 5.97 5.49 -10.35
C SER A 24 5.54 6.03 -8.99
N LYS A 25 6.30 6.95 -8.39
CA LYS A 25 5.99 7.53 -7.07
C LYS A 25 4.68 8.29 -7.05
N MET A 26 4.40 9.07 -8.10
CA MET A 26 3.16 9.82 -8.24
C MET A 26 1.95 8.87 -8.31
N ARG A 27 2.05 7.74 -9.02
CA ARG A 27 0.97 6.72 -9.04
C ARG A 27 0.82 5.97 -7.71
N CYS A 28 1.91 5.70 -6.99
CA CYS A 28 1.84 4.92 -5.76
C CYS A 28 1.18 5.70 -4.62
N ILE A 29 1.49 6.99 -4.53
CA ILE A 29 0.86 7.86 -3.55
C ILE A 29 -0.62 8.10 -3.86
N ASP A 30 -1.01 8.14 -5.14
CA ASP A 30 -2.41 8.25 -5.56
C ASP A 30 -3.23 7.02 -5.13
N VAL A 31 -2.69 5.81 -5.31
CA VAL A 31 -3.35 4.57 -4.88
C VAL A 31 -3.42 4.50 -3.35
N ALA A 32 -2.34 4.86 -2.64
CA ALA A 32 -2.36 4.93 -1.18
C ALA A 32 -3.41 5.93 -0.66
N ALA A 33 -3.56 7.08 -1.33
CA ALA A 33 -4.58 8.08 -1.01
C ALA A 33 -6.00 7.56 -1.27
N LEU A 34 -6.21 6.82 -2.36
CA LEU A 34 -7.49 6.16 -2.64
C LEU A 34 -7.86 5.16 -1.55
N PHE A 35 -6.93 4.28 -1.14
CA PHE A 35 -7.16 3.33 -0.05
C PHE A 35 -7.44 4.05 1.28
N ALA A 36 -6.64 5.06 1.62
CA ALA A 36 -6.84 5.86 2.83
C ALA A 36 -8.24 6.49 2.85
N ALA A 37 -8.64 7.14 1.75
CA ALA A 37 -9.96 7.77 1.63
C ALA A 37 -11.09 6.74 1.76
N ALA A 38 -11.02 5.65 1.00
CA ALA A 38 -12.05 4.61 0.99
C ALA A 38 -12.23 3.95 2.37
N ILE A 39 -11.13 3.58 3.02
CA ILE A 39 -11.15 2.95 4.34
C ILE A 39 -11.65 3.94 5.40
N LEU A 40 -11.18 5.20 5.41
CA LEU A 40 -11.61 6.20 6.40
C LEU A 40 -13.08 6.58 6.24
N ARG A 41 -13.59 6.72 5.00
CA ARG A 41 -15.01 7.01 4.74
C ARG A 41 -15.91 5.91 5.30
N ARG A 42 -15.48 4.66 5.18
CA ARG A 42 -16.26 3.50 5.61
C ARG A 42 -16.08 3.16 7.09
N ASN A 43 -14.88 3.36 7.60
CA ASN A 43 -14.46 3.03 8.96
C ASN A 43 -13.75 4.27 9.56
N PRO A 44 -14.50 5.27 10.06
CA PRO A 44 -13.94 6.55 10.53
C PRO A 44 -12.93 6.43 11.67
N ASP A 45 -12.95 5.32 12.42
CA ASP A 45 -12.00 5.02 13.50
C ASP A 45 -10.64 4.48 13.00
N SER A 46 -10.51 4.27 11.68
CA SER A 46 -9.27 3.81 11.05
C SER A 46 -8.16 4.85 11.18
N ILE A 47 -6.92 4.37 11.12
CA ILE A 47 -5.73 5.21 11.29
C ILE A 47 -4.87 5.07 10.04
N VAL A 48 -4.45 6.20 9.50
CA VAL A 48 -3.50 6.24 8.38
C VAL A 48 -2.14 6.64 8.91
N ILE A 49 -1.15 5.78 8.68
CA ILE A 49 0.24 5.98 9.09
C ILE A 49 1.08 6.07 7.82
N PRO A 50 1.35 7.28 7.30
CA PRO A 50 2.35 7.45 6.25
C PRO A 50 3.71 7.00 6.77
N PHE A 51 4.53 6.42 5.91
CA PHE A 51 5.86 5.97 6.28
C PHE A 51 6.84 6.04 5.12
N ASP A 52 8.10 6.17 5.47
CA ASP A 52 9.27 6.01 4.59
C ASP A 52 10.36 5.25 5.36
N THR A 53 11.45 5.90 5.78
CA THR A 53 12.38 5.45 6.82
C THR A 53 11.96 5.90 8.23
N SER A 54 10.83 6.60 8.35
CA SER A 54 10.16 6.94 9.61
C SER A 54 8.65 6.73 9.47
N ALA A 55 7.93 6.59 10.59
CA ALA A 55 6.47 6.56 10.62
C ALA A 55 5.92 7.90 11.12
N TYR A 56 4.96 8.46 10.38
CA TYR A 56 4.41 9.79 10.62
C TYR A 56 2.96 9.74 11.08
N ASP A 57 2.52 10.83 11.69
CA ASP A 57 1.11 11.05 12.01
C ASP A 57 0.52 11.99 10.96
N ALA A 58 -0.39 11.48 10.12
CA ALA A 58 -1.15 12.30 9.18
C ALA A 58 -2.59 12.47 9.64
N LYS A 59 -3.06 13.71 9.63
CA LYS A 59 -4.49 14.02 9.73
C LYS A 59 -5.07 14.07 8.33
N ILE A 60 -5.90 13.09 8.02
CA ILE A 60 -6.59 12.97 6.75
C ILE A 60 -8.07 13.20 7.02
N ASP A 61 -8.67 14.17 6.33
CA ASP A 61 -10.12 14.30 6.29
C ASP A 61 -10.63 13.37 5.18
N PRO A 62 -11.47 12.37 5.47
CA PRO A 62 -12.02 11.49 4.44
C PRO A 62 -12.84 12.22 3.37
N ASN A 63 -13.33 13.43 3.65
CA ASN A 63 -14.08 14.24 2.69
C ASN A 63 -13.17 15.02 1.73
N ASP A 64 -11.86 15.08 2.00
CA ASP A 64 -10.91 15.63 1.04
C ASP A 64 -10.94 14.83 -0.27
N SER A 65 -10.62 15.51 -1.38
CA SER A 65 -10.42 14.85 -2.66
C SER A 65 -9.22 13.89 -2.57
N ILE A 66 -9.25 12.81 -3.37
CA ILE A 66 -8.13 11.85 -3.42
C ILE A 66 -6.82 12.58 -3.75
N LEU A 67 -6.86 13.57 -4.65
CA LEU A 67 -5.70 14.38 -4.99
C LEU A 67 -5.16 15.18 -3.79
N SER A 68 -6.03 15.81 -3.00
CA SER A 68 -5.62 16.54 -1.78
C SER A 68 -4.98 15.61 -0.74
N ILE A 69 -5.53 14.40 -0.61
CA ILE A 69 -4.97 13.36 0.26
C ILE A 69 -3.60 12.91 -0.26
N ALA A 70 -3.46 12.68 -1.58
CA ALA A 70 -2.20 12.30 -2.20
C ALA A 70 -1.12 13.37 -2.02
N GLU A 71 -1.44 14.64 -2.27
CA GLU A 71 -0.55 15.78 -2.03
C GLU A 71 -0.12 15.89 -0.56
N ARG A 72 -1.03 15.58 0.38
CA ARG A 72 -0.72 15.55 1.81
C ARG A 72 0.21 14.40 2.15
N LEU A 73 -0.06 13.20 1.64
CA LEU A 73 0.75 12.01 1.87
C LEU A 73 2.16 12.14 1.25
N ALA A 74 2.27 12.79 0.09
CA ALA A 74 3.54 13.01 -0.61
C ALA A 74 4.56 13.83 0.21
N LYS A 75 4.11 14.62 1.19
CA LYS A 75 4.98 15.38 2.09
C LYS A 75 5.84 14.48 2.99
N TYR A 76 5.48 13.21 3.15
CA TYR A 76 6.14 12.25 4.02
C TYR A 76 7.10 11.30 3.29
N SER A 77 7.31 11.47 1.97
CA SER A 77 8.18 10.57 1.20
C SER A 77 9.64 11.09 1.14
N GLY A 78 10.57 10.42 1.82
CA GLY A 78 11.95 10.85 2.03
C GLY A 78 13.08 9.94 1.51
N GLY A 79 12.81 9.08 0.51
CA GLY A 79 13.87 8.44 -0.30
C GLY A 79 14.30 7.03 0.10
N GLY A 80 13.68 6.44 1.12
CA GLY A 80 13.79 5.02 1.47
C GLY A 80 12.46 4.48 1.99
N THR A 81 12.37 3.18 2.23
CA THR A 81 11.13 2.53 2.68
C THR A 81 11.44 1.41 3.66
N ASP A 82 10.84 1.47 4.85
CA ASP A 82 10.81 0.40 5.83
C ASP A 82 9.35 0.07 6.19
N CYS A 83 8.86 -1.00 5.56
CA CYS A 83 7.50 -1.51 5.72
C CYS A 83 7.19 -2.05 7.13
N SER A 84 8.19 -2.23 8.00
CA SER A 84 7.97 -2.66 9.39
C SER A 84 7.51 -1.51 10.29
N LEU A 85 7.88 -0.26 9.95
CA LEU A 85 7.59 0.92 10.75
C LEU A 85 6.10 1.19 11.01
N PRO A 86 5.18 1.10 10.04
CA PRO A 86 3.76 1.29 10.32
C PRO A 86 3.20 0.26 11.31
N LEU A 87 3.69 -0.98 11.27
CA LEU A 87 3.32 -2.04 12.23
C LEU A 87 3.83 -1.74 13.64
N VAL A 88 5.09 -1.32 13.74
CA VAL A 88 5.71 -0.89 15.00
C VAL A 88 4.97 0.31 15.58
N ALA A 89 4.70 1.32 14.75
CA ALA A 89 3.98 2.53 15.15
C ALA A 89 2.55 2.22 15.62
N ALA A 90 1.83 1.34 14.93
CA ALA A 90 0.50 0.90 15.35
C ALA A 90 0.53 0.26 16.76
N ASN A 91 1.51 -0.60 17.03
CA ASN A 91 1.68 -1.19 18.36
C ASN A 91 2.11 -0.20 19.43
N GLN A 92 2.96 0.77 19.11
CA GLN A 92 3.48 1.71 20.11
C GLN A 92 2.47 2.83 20.42
N LYS A 93 1.91 3.46 19.39
CA LYS A 93 1.02 4.61 19.53
C LYS A 93 -0.44 4.21 19.77
N HIS A 94 -0.83 3.02 19.33
CA HIS A 94 -2.21 2.55 19.37
C HIS A 94 -2.37 1.18 20.04
N ALA A 95 -1.47 0.85 20.97
CA ALA A 95 -1.39 -0.43 21.68
C ALA A 95 -2.71 -0.94 22.28
N LYS A 96 -3.61 -0.03 22.66
CA LYS A 96 -4.89 -0.34 23.33
C LYS A 96 -6.09 -0.35 22.37
N ARG A 97 -5.89 -0.02 21.09
CA ARG A 97 -6.94 -0.04 20.08
C ARG A 97 -7.03 -1.42 19.44
N LYS A 98 -8.26 -1.86 19.20
CA LYS A 98 -8.57 -3.10 18.48
C LYS A 98 -8.60 -2.81 17.00
N PHE A 99 -7.89 -3.60 16.22
CA PHE A 99 -7.84 -3.51 14.77
C PHE A 99 -8.29 -4.85 14.16
N ALA A 100 -9.10 -4.78 13.11
CA ALA A 100 -9.44 -5.95 12.29
C ALA A 100 -8.25 -6.42 11.44
N GLY A 101 -7.38 -5.49 11.05
CA GLY A 101 -6.23 -5.77 10.22
C GLY A 101 -5.48 -4.52 9.80
N ILE A 102 -4.48 -4.71 8.95
CA ILE A 102 -3.63 -3.66 8.38
C ILE A 102 -3.61 -3.83 6.87
N VAL A 103 -3.81 -2.72 6.15
CA VAL A 103 -3.58 -2.65 4.69
C VAL A 103 -2.31 -1.83 4.49
N LEU A 104 -1.24 -2.51 4.09
CA LEU A 104 0.07 -1.94 3.83
C LEU A 104 0.21 -1.72 2.33
N VAL A 105 0.41 -0.47 1.91
CA VAL A 105 0.58 -0.08 0.49
C VAL A 105 2.01 0.41 0.28
N SER A 106 2.77 -0.22 -0.62
CA SER A 106 4.17 0.11 -0.89
C SER A 106 4.56 -0.17 -2.35
N ASP A 107 5.58 0.52 -2.86
CA ASP A 107 6.13 0.34 -4.21
C ASP A 107 7.51 -0.33 -4.22
N ASN A 108 8.04 -0.68 -3.05
CA ASN A 108 9.38 -1.22 -2.87
C ASN A 108 9.32 -2.63 -2.27
N GLU A 109 9.87 -3.58 -3.02
CA GLU A 109 9.89 -5.01 -2.71
C GLU A 109 10.58 -5.31 -1.37
N SER A 110 9.81 -5.90 -0.46
CA SER A 110 10.34 -6.86 0.51
C SER A 110 9.17 -7.63 1.11
N TRP A 111 8.67 -8.61 0.35
CA TRP A 111 7.71 -9.58 0.84
C TRP A 111 8.29 -10.40 1.99
N VAL A 112 7.40 -10.81 2.89
CA VAL A 112 7.56 -12.01 3.71
C VAL A 112 8.04 -13.15 2.79
N GLY A 113 9.19 -13.76 3.09
CA GLY A 113 9.64 -14.97 2.39
C GLY A 113 10.52 -14.84 1.12
N THR A 114 10.69 -13.67 0.49
CA THR A 114 11.52 -13.59 -0.75
C THR A 114 12.64 -12.52 -0.78
N GLY A 115 12.77 -11.64 0.23
CA GLY A 115 13.76 -10.56 0.24
C GLY A 115 14.68 -10.51 1.48
N ARG A 116 16.00 -10.42 1.24
CA ARG A 116 17.13 -10.68 2.16
C ARG A 116 17.35 -9.72 3.34
N HIS A 117 16.49 -8.74 3.65
CA HIS A 117 16.68 -7.84 4.82
C HIS A 117 15.40 -7.23 5.44
N GLY A 118 14.34 -6.92 4.68
CA GLY A 118 13.12 -6.28 5.21
C GLY A 118 12.00 -7.23 5.61
N SER A 119 11.98 -8.43 5.04
CA SER A 119 10.93 -9.44 5.21
C SER A 119 10.84 -9.93 6.66
N THR A 120 12.00 -10.11 7.30
CA THR A 120 12.14 -10.49 8.70
C THR A 120 11.65 -9.39 9.64
N GLY A 121 11.92 -8.12 9.31
CA GLY A 121 11.46 -6.95 10.07
C GLY A 121 9.94 -6.82 10.05
N VAL A 122 9.33 -6.90 8.87
CA VAL A 122 7.87 -6.88 8.70
C VAL A 122 7.22 -8.04 9.46
N MET A 123 7.77 -9.25 9.36
CA MET A 123 7.22 -10.41 10.08
C MET A 123 7.33 -10.29 11.58
N THR A 124 8.49 -9.85 12.09
CA THR A 124 8.68 -9.62 13.52
C THR A 124 7.68 -8.59 14.06
N ALA A 125 7.49 -7.49 13.33
CA ALA A 125 6.52 -6.47 13.68
C ALA A 125 5.07 -6.98 13.57
N TRP A 126 4.76 -7.78 12.57
CA TRP A 126 3.44 -8.40 12.37
C TRP A 126 3.10 -9.40 13.49
N GLU A 127 4.05 -10.23 13.91
CA GLU A 127 3.86 -11.17 15.01
C GLU A 127 3.65 -10.44 16.34
N ALA A 128 4.41 -9.39 16.60
CA ALA A 128 4.21 -8.53 17.76
C ALA A 128 2.81 -7.88 17.75
N PHE A 129 2.36 -7.39 16.60
CA PHE A 129 1.03 -6.81 16.42
C PHE A 129 -0.08 -7.83 16.64
N THR A 130 0.04 -9.00 16.01
CA THR A 130 -0.90 -10.11 16.16
C THR A 130 -1.00 -10.56 17.62
N SER A 131 0.13 -10.70 18.31
CA SER A 131 0.16 -11.06 19.73
C SER A 131 -0.58 -10.05 20.60
N ASN A 132 -0.35 -8.75 20.38
CA ASN A 132 -1.04 -7.69 21.10
C ASN A 132 -2.56 -7.68 20.80
N GLN A 133 -2.96 -7.77 19.54
CA GLN A 133 -4.37 -7.78 19.14
C GLN A 133 -5.11 -9.01 19.68
N ARG A 134 -4.49 -10.19 19.66
CA ARG A 134 -5.07 -11.40 20.28
C ARG A 134 -5.29 -11.22 21.77
N LYS A 135 -4.35 -10.59 22.50
CA LYS A 135 -4.53 -10.28 23.93
C LYS A 135 -5.72 -9.35 24.15
N LEU A 136 -5.84 -8.27 23.36
CA LEU A 136 -6.96 -7.32 23.45
C LEU A 136 -8.32 -7.97 23.11
N ASN A 137 -8.32 -8.96 22.22
CA ASN A 137 -9.52 -9.67 21.77
C ASN A 137 -9.80 -10.95 22.57
N GLY A 138 -9.09 -11.20 23.68
CA GLY A 138 -9.29 -12.42 24.49
C GLY A 138 -9.01 -13.72 23.74
N GLY A 139 -8.20 -13.68 22.67
CA GLY A 139 -7.88 -14.81 21.81
C GLY A 139 -8.91 -15.15 20.74
N ALA A 140 -10.06 -14.44 20.69
CA ALA A 140 -11.18 -14.79 19.81
C ALA A 140 -10.98 -14.40 18.35
N ALA A 141 -10.23 -13.34 18.07
CA ALA A 141 -9.98 -12.84 16.71
C ALA A 141 -8.52 -12.46 16.52
N SER A 142 -7.93 -12.93 15.43
CA SER A 142 -6.59 -12.52 14.98
C SER A 142 -6.73 -11.46 13.88
N PRO A 143 -5.89 -10.41 13.88
CA PRO A 143 -5.89 -9.43 12.82
C PRO A 143 -5.38 -10.07 11.52
N LYS A 144 -5.69 -9.44 10.38
CA LYS A 144 -5.17 -9.83 9.06
C LYS A 144 -4.28 -8.74 8.46
N LEU A 145 -3.27 -9.13 7.70
CA LEU A 145 -2.35 -8.24 6.99
C LEU A 145 -2.58 -8.36 5.49
N VAL A 146 -2.83 -7.24 4.84
CA VAL A 146 -2.86 -7.14 3.38
C VAL A 146 -1.65 -6.31 2.95
N CYS A 147 -0.81 -6.86 2.10
CA CYS A 147 0.31 -6.16 1.49
C CYS A 147 -0.02 -5.91 0.01
N ILE A 148 -0.09 -4.64 -0.39
CA ILE A 148 -0.34 -4.20 -1.76
C ILE A 148 0.96 -3.64 -2.32
N ASP A 149 1.50 -4.35 -3.31
CA ASP A 149 2.64 -3.92 -4.11
C ASP A 149 2.15 -3.30 -5.41
N LEU A 150 2.49 -2.03 -5.63
CA LEU A 150 2.02 -1.25 -6.77
C LEU A 150 2.90 -1.39 -8.02
N GLN A 151 3.84 -2.33 -8.03
CA GLN A 151 4.67 -2.56 -9.21
C GLN A 151 3.83 -2.93 -10.45
N PRO A 152 4.07 -2.27 -11.60
CA PRO A 152 3.20 -2.35 -12.78
C PRO A 152 3.31 -3.65 -13.60
N TYR A 153 4.06 -4.66 -13.13
CA TYR A 153 4.40 -5.83 -13.96
C TYR A 153 4.03 -7.19 -13.37
N GLN A 154 3.44 -7.25 -12.17
CA GLN A 154 3.02 -8.53 -11.59
C GLN A 154 1.66 -8.41 -10.91
N THR A 155 0.64 -9.05 -11.48
CA THR A 155 -0.63 -9.34 -10.79
C THR A 155 -0.48 -10.68 -10.09
N VAL A 156 0.11 -10.69 -8.90
CA VAL A 156 0.20 -11.91 -8.09
C VAL A 156 -0.63 -11.70 -6.83
N GLN A 157 -1.70 -12.49 -6.72
CA GLN A 157 -2.39 -12.69 -5.45
C GLN A 157 -1.81 -13.96 -4.83
N ALA A 158 -1.06 -13.80 -3.74
CA ALA A 158 -0.49 -14.93 -3.01
C ALA A 158 -0.95 -14.88 -1.55
N CYS A 159 -1.71 -15.90 -1.15
CA CYS A 159 -1.94 -16.19 0.25
C CYS A 159 -0.77 -17.04 0.72
N GLU A 160 0.21 -16.41 1.37
CA GLU A 160 1.37 -17.12 1.93
C GLU A 160 1.05 -17.70 3.32
N ARG A 161 0.11 -17.08 4.03
CA ARG A 161 -0.34 -17.48 5.37
C ARG A 161 -1.82 -17.10 5.54
N ALA A 162 -2.58 -17.84 6.34
CA ALA A 162 -4.03 -17.61 6.51
C ALA A 162 -4.41 -16.19 6.97
N ASP A 163 -3.48 -15.46 7.59
CA ASP A 163 -3.61 -14.08 8.08
C ASP A 163 -2.81 -13.06 7.25
N ILE A 164 -2.13 -13.46 6.16
CA ILE A 164 -1.37 -12.55 5.28
C ILE A 164 -1.76 -12.76 3.81
N MET A 165 -2.17 -11.67 3.16
CA MET A 165 -2.48 -11.64 1.73
C MET A 165 -1.57 -10.65 1.01
N ASN A 166 -0.88 -11.14 -0.01
CA ASN A 166 -0.03 -10.33 -0.89
C ASN A 166 -0.78 -10.08 -2.21
N ILE A 167 -0.82 -8.81 -2.64
CA ILE A 167 -1.48 -8.35 -3.86
C ILE A 167 -0.47 -7.56 -4.67
N GLY A 168 -0.10 -8.06 -5.84
CA GLY A 168 0.67 -7.34 -6.84
C GLY A 168 -0.22 -6.57 -7.81
N GLY A 169 0.18 -5.35 -8.15
CA GLY A 169 -0.57 -4.43 -8.99
C GLY A 169 -1.81 -3.84 -8.30
N PHE A 170 -2.54 -3.02 -9.03
CA PHE A 170 -3.79 -2.41 -8.56
C PHE A 170 -4.89 -2.45 -9.63
N SER A 171 -6.09 -2.78 -9.20
CA SER A 171 -7.37 -2.64 -9.92
C SER A 171 -8.49 -2.50 -8.89
N ASP A 172 -9.67 -2.01 -9.30
CA ASP A 172 -10.79 -1.80 -8.37
C ASP A 172 -11.27 -3.11 -7.71
N ALA A 173 -11.06 -4.25 -8.37
CA ALA A 173 -11.34 -5.58 -7.82
C ALA A 173 -10.56 -5.89 -6.54
N VAL A 174 -9.45 -5.19 -6.28
CA VAL A 174 -8.65 -5.35 -5.05
C VAL A 174 -9.47 -5.02 -3.80
N PHE A 175 -10.38 -4.05 -3.85
CA PHE A 175 -11.23 -3.72 -2.70
C PHE A 175 -12.14 -4.88 -2.29
N ASN A 176 -12.72 -5.59 -3.26
CA ASN A 176 -13.54 -6.77 -3.02
C ASN A 176 -12.74 -7.89 -2.36
N VAL A 177 -11.53 -8.15 -2.86
CA VAL A 177 -10.64 -9.19 -2.34
C VAL A 177 -10.22 -8.87 -0.90
N ILE A 178 -9.85 -7.62 -0.61
CA ILE A 178 -9.50 -7.17 0.74
C ILE A 178 -10.70 -7.29 1.68
N SER A 179 -11.87 -6.86 1.23
CA SER A 179 -13.12 -6.97 2.00
C SER A 179 -13.42 -8.40 2.39
N ALA A 180 -13.39 -9.33 1.42
CA ALA A 180 -13.61 -10.75 1.65
C ALA A 180 -12.57 -11.34 2.60
N PHE A 181 -11.30 -11.00 2.41
CA PHE A 181 -10.23 -11.46 3.28
C PHE A 181 -10.42 -10.98 4.72
N LEU A 182 -10.68 -9.69 4.94
CA LEU A 182 -10.91 -9.13 6.28
C LEU A 182 -12.18 -9.68 6.94
N ALA A 183 -13.23 -9.98 6.16
CA ALA A 183 -14.50 -10.51 6.66
C ALA A 183 -14.46 -11.99 7.06
N ASP A 184 -13.53 -12.77 6.51
CA ASP A 184 -13.43 -14.21 6.75
C ASP A 184 -13.07 -14.57 8.21
N ASN A 185 -12.81 -13.58 9.09
CA ASN A 185 -12.71 -13.75 10.55
C ASN A 185 -13.95 -13.26 11.35
N ASN A 186 -15.00 -12.75 10.70
CA ASN A 186 -16.37 -12.60 11.21
C ASN A 186 -17.21 -11.81 10.19
N GLN A 187 -18.37 -12.37 9.83
CA GLN A 187 -19.37 -11.82 8.91
C GLN A 187 -19.69 -10.33 9.20
N ARG A 188 -19.06 -9.39 8.49
CA ARG A 188 -19.60 -8.02 8.36
C ARG A 188 -19.05 -7.13 7.24
N PHE A 189 -18.03 -7.51 6.49
CA PHE A 189 -17.42 -6.61 5.49
C PHE A 189 -17.94 -6.82 4.04
N VAL A 190 -18.41 -8.02 3.69
CA VAL A 190 -18.72 -8.41 2.29
C VAL A 190 -19.99 -7.78 1.71
N ALA A 191 -20.94 -7.31 2.52
CA ALA A 191 -22.23 -6.88 2.01
C ALA A 191 -22.25 -5.51 1.29
N GLU A 192 -21.16 -4.73 1.28
CA GLU A 192 -21.25 -3.30 0.91
C GLU A 192 -20.25 -2.80 -0.14
N VAL A 193 -19.40 -3.67 -0.70
CA VAL A 193 -18.49 -3.26 -1.79
C VAL A 193 -19.17 -3.33 -3.17
N GLU A 194 -20.31 -4.01 -3.30
CA GLU A 194 -21.12 -4.03 -4.54
C GLU A 194 -21.81 -2.68 -4.87
N ALA A 195 -21.71 -1.67 -4.00
CA ALA A 195 -22.30 -0.35 -4.23
C ALA A 195 -21.37 0.64 -4.98
N ILE A 196 -20.20 0.19 -5.45
CA ILE A 196 -19.25 1.03 -6.18
C ILE A 196 -19.55 0.95 -7.68
N GLU A 197 -20.50 1.77 -8.15
CA GLU A 197 -20.39 2.34 -9.49
C GLU A 197 -19.43 3.54 -9.42
N LEU A 198 -18.41 3.52 -10.26
CA LEU A 198 -17.49 4.63 -10.53
C LEU A 198 -18.20 5.79 -11.22
#